data_AF-A0A1A8NG65-F1
#
_entry.id   AF-A0A1A8NG65-F1
#
_cell.length_a   1.000
_cell.length_b   1.000
_cell.length_c   1.000
_cell.angle_alpha   90.00
_cell.angle_beta   90.00
_cell.angle_gamma   90.00
#
_symmetry.space_group_name_H-M   'P 1'
#
loop_
_entity.id
_entity.type
_entity.pdbx_description
1 polymer ?
#
loop_
_entity_poly.entity_id
_entity_poly.type
_entity_poly.pdbx_seq_one_letter_code
_entity_poly.pdbx_strand_id
1 'polypeptide(L)'
;VKRYGAAVVVMAFDEEGQATDTDRKVEICTRAYKLLVNKVGFDPNDIIFDPNILTIGTGMEEHSDYAVNFITATKLIKETLPGARVSGGLSNLSFSFRGMEAIREAIHGAFLYHAIKDGMDMGIVNAGNLPVYDDINK
;
A
#
# COMPACT_ATOMS: atom_id res chain seq x y z
N VAL A 1 -16.53 -9.26 11.19
CA VAL A 1 -15.17 -9.74 10.94
C VAL A 1 -14.64 -10.60 12.10
N LYS A 2 -14.27 -10.03 13.26
CA LYS A 2 -13.67 -10.79 14.39
C LYS A 2 -14.42 -12.08 14.79
N ARG A 3 -15.75 -12.00 14.94
CA ARG A 3 -16.59 -13.16 15.31
C ARG A 3 -16.51 -14.33 14.32
N TYR A 4 -16.13 -14.08 13.08
CA TYR A 4 -15.97 -15.09 12.03
C TYR A 4 -14.53 -15.58 11.89
N GLY A 5 -13.57 -15.07 12.69
CA GLY A 5 -12.16 -15.48 12.63
C GLY A 5 -11.44 -15.09 11.33
N ALA A 6 -11.90 -14.04 10.65
CA ALA A 6 -11.29 -13.57 9.41
C ALA A 6 -10.31 -12.40 9.67
N ALA A 7 -9.24 -12.34 8.87
CA ALA A 7 -8.41 -11.15 8.73
C ALA A 7 -9.17 -9.98 8.09
N VAL A 8 -8.62 -8.77 8.20
CA VAL A 8 -9.24 -7.55 7.71
C VAL A 8 -8.25 -6.67 6.96
N VAL A 9 -8.68 -6.14 5.81
CA VAL A 9 -8.01 -5.02 5.15
C VAL A 9 -8.61 -3.72 5.68
N VAL A 10 -7.75 -2.80 6.12
CA VAL A 10 -8.12 -1.47 6.62
C VAL A 10 -7.54 -0.42 5.69
N MET A 11 -8.40 0.28 4.99
CA MET A 11 -8.02 1.38 4.09
C MET A 11 -7.55 2.59 4.90
N ALA A 12 -6.52 3.29 4.42
CA ALA A 12 -6.12 4.59 4.94
C ALA A 12 -7.09 5.69 4.46
N PHE A 13 -8.32 5.62 4.96
CA PHE A 13 -9.41 6.55 4.68
C PHE A 13 -10.20 6.79 5.97
N ASP A 14 -10.48 8.03 6.30
CA ASP A 14 -11.26 8.38 7.48
C ASP A 14 -12.28 9.50 7.21
N GLU A 15 -12.77 10.17 8.25
CA GLU A 15 -13.80 11.21 8.15
C GLU A 15 -13.36 12.42 7.32
N GLU A 16 -12.05 12.66 7.16
CA GLU A 16 -11.52 13.76 6.34
C GLU A 16 -11.21 13.34 4.90
N GLY A 17 -11.31 12.04 4.58
CA GLY A 17 -11.15 11.52 3.24
C GLY A 17 -9.97 10.56 3.09
N GLN A 18 -9.47 10.46 1.85
CA GLN A 18 -8.41 9.54 1.47
C GLN A 18 -7.02 10.09 1.83
N ALA A 19 -6.18 9.27 2.47
CA ALA A 19 -4.79 9.64 2.74
C ALA A 19 -3.92 9.61 1.48
N THR A 20 -3.33 10.74 1.12
CA THR A 20 -2.47 10.91 -0.07
C THR A 20 -0.99 11.09 0.30
N ASP A 21 -0.69 11.80 1.38
CA ASP A 21 0.65 12.00 1.92
C ASP A 21 1.06 10.94 2.97
N THR A 22 2.35 10.90 3.29
CA THR A 22 2.92 9.91 4.23
C THR A 22 2.31 10.02 5.63
N ASP A 23 2.26 11.23 6.19
CA ASP A 23 1.87 11.45 7.57
C ASP A 23 0.41 11.05 7.77
N ARG A 24 -0.46 11.43 6.84
CA ARG A 24 -1.88 11.08 6.89
C ARG A 24 -2.11 9.58 6.78
N LYS A 25 -1.35 8.87 5.94
CA LYS A 25 -1.43 7.40 5.82
C LYS A 25 -1.08 6.74 7.16
N VAL A 26 0.00 7.16 7.80
CA VAL A 26 0.47 6.62 9.08
C VAL A 26 -0.49 6.97 10.22
N GLU A 27 -1.00 8.19 10.26
CA GLU A 27 -1.95 8.66 11.28
C GLU A 27 -3.20 7.78 11.30
N ILE A 28 -3.84 7.58 10.14
CA ILE A 28 -5.08 6.81 10.03
C ILE A 28 -4.83 5.34 10.39
N CYS A 29 -3.75 4.73 9.88
CA CYS A 29 -3.41 3.35 10.20
C CYS A 29 -3.13 3.18 11.71
N THR A 30 -2.42 4.13 12.32
CA THR A 30 -2.13 4.13 13.77
C THR A 30 -3.40 4.26 14.60
N ARG A 31 -4.31 5.17 14.21
CA ARG A 31 -5.61 5.35 14.87
C ARG A 31 -6.43 4.06 14.78
N ALA A 32 -6.53 3.48 13.59
CA ALA A 32 -7.26 2.23 13.36
C ALA A 32 -6.66 1.05 14.15
N TYR A 33 -5.33 0.92 14.18
CA TYR A 33 -4.63 -0.09 14.96
C TYR A 33 -5.01 0.00 16.44
N LYS A 34 -4.95 1.19 17.04
CA LYS A 34 -5.33 1.41 18.45
C LYS A 34 -6.78 1.05 18.72
N LEU A 35 -7.70 1.35 17.79
CA LEU A 35 -9.11 0.98 17.93
C LEU A 35 -9.30 -0.54 17.87
N LEU A 36 -8.71 -1.20 16.86
CA LEU A 36 -8.83 -2.64 16.65
C LEU A 36 -8.19 -3.44 17.78
N VAL A 37 -6.96 -3.12 18.16
CA VAL A 37 -6.23 -3.84 19.20
C VAL A 37 -6.77 -3.51 20.58
N ASN A 38 -6.86 -2.23 20.96
CA ASN A 38 -7.13 -1.88 22.36
C ASN A 38 -8.61 -1.90 22.72
N LYS A 39 -9.52 -1.58 21.78
CA LYS A 39 -10.97 -1.53 22.07
C LYS A 39 -11.70 -2.77 21.61
N VAL A 40 -11.35 -3.32 20.44
CA VAL A 40 -12.01 -4.51 19.88
C VAL A 40 -11.31 -5.79 20.31
N GLY A 41 -10.03 -5.73 20.71
CA GLY A 41 -9.22 -6.90 21.05
C GLY A 41 -8.93 -7.77 19.82
N PHE A 42 -8.79 -7.17 18.64
CA PHE A 42 -8.47 -7.84 17.39
C PHE A 42 -7.00 -8.31 17.42
N ASP A 43 -6.69 -9.49 16.86
CA ASP A 43 -5.30 -9.94 16.75
C ASP A 43 -4.57 -9.03 15.76
N PRO A 44 -3.46 -8.37 16.13
CA PRO A 44 -2.73 -7.51 15.21
C PRO A 44 -2.21 -8.24 13.97
N ASN A 45 -1.98 -9.56 14.04
CA ASN A 45 -1.58 -10.37 12.88
C ASN A 45 -2.70 -10.49 11.83
N ASP A 46 -3.94 -10.32 12.23
CA ASP A 46 -5.09 -10.37 11.32
C ASP A 46 -5.40 -8.99 10.70
N ILE A 47 -4.58 -7.96 10.99
CA ILE A 47 -4.75 -6.60 10.44
C ILE A 47 -3.81 -6.41 9.25
N ILE A 48 -4.40 -6.06 8.12
CA ILE A 48 -3.69 -5.68 6.89
C ILE A 48 -4.03 -4.22 6.60
N PHE A 49 -3.06 -3.33 6.67
CA PHE A 49 -3.26 -1.93 6.26
C PHE A 49 -3.06 -1.79 4.75
N ASP A 50 -3.94 -1.01 4.10
CA ASP A 50 -3.76 -0.52 2.74
C ASP A 50 -3.56 1.00 2.80
N PRO A 51 -2.30 1.48 2.73
CA PRO A 51 -1.98 2.91 2.70
C PRO A 51 -2.38 3.64 1.40
N ASN A 52 -3.19 3.04 0.52
CA ASN A 52 -3.61 3.55 -0.78
C ASN A 52 -2.45 3.68 -1.79
N ILE A 53 -2.32 2.71 -2.68
CA ILE A 53 -1.56 2.89 -3.93
C ILE A 53 -2.42 3.74 -4.89
N LEU A 54 -1.91 4.93 -5.21
CA LEU A 54 -2.59 5.92 -6.06
C LEU A 54 -1.87 6.10 -7.39
N THR A 55 -2.60 6.58 -8.39
CA THR A 55 -2.10 6.80 -9.75
C THR A 55 -1.02 7.89 -9.78
N ILE A 56 0.11 7.58 -10.42
CA ILE A 56 1.17 8.55 -10.74
C ILE A 56 1.18 8.88 -12.24
N GLY A 57 2.01 9.85 -12.64
CA GLY A 57 2.17 10.22 -14.05
C GLY A 57 0.91 10.82 -14.67
N THR A 58 0.06 11.46 -13.86
CA THR A 58 -1.21 12.06 -14.31
C THR A 58 -1.03 13.42 -15.00
N GLY A 59 0.18 13.98 -14.98
CA GLY A 59 0.47 15.36 -15.41
C GLY A 59 0.17 16.42 -14.35
N MET A 60 -0.19 16.02 -13.12
CA MET A 60 -0.40 16.91 -11.98
C MET A 60 0.76 16.73 -11.00
N GLU A 61 1.40 17.84 -10.60
CA GLU A 61 2.60 17.82 -9.76
C GLU A 61 2.29 17.20 -8.37
N GLU A 62 1.09 17.45 -7.85
CA GLU A 62 0.65 16.96 -6.53
C GLU A 62 0.60 15.44 -6.43
N HIS A 63 0.59 14.72 -7.56
CA HIS A 63 0.51 13.25 -7.61
C HIS A 63 1.89 12.59 -7.74
N SER A 64 2.97 13.37 -7.91
CA SER A 64 4.29 12.85 -8.22
C SER A 64 4.87 11.98 -7.09
N ASP A 65 4.55 12.34 -5.85
CA ASP A 65 5.10 11.70 -4.66
C ASP A 65 4.25 10.54 -4.12
N TYR A 66 3.11 10.22 -4.73
CA TYR A 66 2.18 9.21 -4.20
C TYR A 66 2.82 7.83 -3.99
N ALA A 67 3.69 7.40 -4.91
CA ALA A 67 4.41 6.13 -4.77
C ALA A 67 5.40 6.17 -3.60
N VAL A 68 6.16 7.26 -3.46
CA VAL A 68 7.15 7.47 -2.39
C VAL A 68 6.44 7.57 -1.03
N ASN A 69 5.29 8.23 -0.98
CA ASN A 69 4.49 8.36 0.23
C ASN A 69 3.95 7.00 0.70
N PHE A 70 3.53 6.14 -0.23
CA PHE A 70 3.13 4.77 0.12
C PHE A 70 4.30 3.97 0.69
N ILE A 71 5.47 4.01 0.05
CA ILE A 71 6.66 3.25 0.47
C ILE A 71 7.14 3.72 1.86
N THR A 72 7.21 5.03 2.06
CA THR A 72 7.61 5.62 3.36
C THR A 72 6.60 5.27 4.45
N ALA A 73 5.29 5.37 4.18
CA ALA A 73 4.25 4.97 5.13
C ALA A 73 4.31 3.48 5.45
N THR A 74 4.63 2.63 4.46
CA THR A 74 4.81 1.18 4.67
C THR A 74 5.89 0.94 5.72
N LYS A 75 7.08 1.53 5.54
CA LYS A 75 8.18 1.42 6.51
C LYS A 75 7.75 1.82 7.92
N LEU A 76 7.14 3.00 8.06
CA LEU A 76 6.70 3.54 9.36
C LEU A 76 5.63 2.66 10.01
N ILE A 77 4.67 2.15 9.24
CA ILE A 77 3.64 1.22 9.73
C ILE A 77 4.29 -0.06 10.26
N LYS A 78 5.25 -0.63 9.52
CA LYS A 78 5.95 -1.85 9.93
C LYS A 78 6.82 -1.64 11.17
N GLU A 79 7.44 -0.47 11.32
CA GLU A 79 8.25 -0.12 12.49
C GLU A 79 7.41 0.16 13.74
N THR A 80 6.20 0.71 13.59
CA THR A 80 5.43 1.25 14.73
C THR A 80 4.20 0.42 15.12
N LEU A 81 3.65 -0.40 14.21
CA LEU A 81 2.42 -1.16 14.41
C LEU A 81 2.72 -2.68 14.38
N PRO A 82 3.22 -3.26 15.48
CA PRO A 82 3.74 -4.62 15.49
C PRO A 82 2.67 -5.66 15.15
N GLY A 83 3.02 -6.65 14.34
CA GLY A 83 2.12 -7.73 13.90
C GLY A 83 1.26 -7.37 12.68
N ALA A 84 0.99 -6.08 12.45
CA ALA A 84 0.23 -5.65 11.28
C ALA A 84 1.02 -5.92 9.97
N ARG A 85 0.25 -6.19 8.91
CA ARG A 85 0.76 -6.38 7.56
C ARG A 85 0.41 -5.19 6.68
N VAL A 86 1.14 -5.01 5.58
CA VAL A 86 0.84 -3.96 4.58
C VAL A 86 0.53 -4.58 3.22
N SER A 87 -0.53 -4.06 2.58
CA SER A 87 -0.99 -4.42 1.25
C SER A 87 -1.26 -3.18 0.40
N GLY A 88 -1.55 -3.40 -0.89
CA GLY A 88 -1.99 -2.36 -1.80
C GLY A 88 -2.43 -2.90 -3.16
N GLY A 89 -3.33 -2.16 -3.81
CA GLY A 89 -3.75 -2.41 -5.19
C GLY A 89 -2.73 -1.91 -6.22
N LEU A 90 -1.81 -2.78 -6.65
CA LEU A 90 -0.65 -2.38 -7.46
C LEU A 90 -1.02 -1.77 -8.81
N SER A 91 -2.05 -2.31 -9.48
CA SER A 91 -2.43 -1.86 -10.82
C SER A 91 -2.90 -0.41 -10.88
N ASN A 92 -3.34 0.17 -9.75
CA ASN A 92 -3.76 1.57 -9.65
C ASN A 92 -2.61 2.53 -9.97
N LEU A 93 -1.39 2.20 -9.53
CA LEU A 93 -0.19 3.04 -9.71
C LEU A 93 0.00 3.48 -11.17
N SER A 94 -0.22 2.53 -12.07
CA SER A 94 0.07 2.62 -13.50
C SER A 94 -1.11 3.07 -14.37
N PHE A 95 -2.21 3.56 -13.78
CA PHE A 95 -3.45 3.82 -14.52
C PHE A 95 -3.29 4.83 -15.66
N SER A 96 -2.42 5.83 -15.49
CA SER A 96 -2.11 6.84 -16.52
C SER A 96 -1.49 6.24 -17.79
N PHE A 97 -0.97 5.02 -17.73
CA PHE A 97 -0.25 4.34 -18.81
C PHE A 97 -1.06 3.19 -19.43
N ARG A 98 -2.39 3.21 -19.30
CA ARG A 98 -3.29 2.22 -19.91
C ARG A 98 -3.01 2.09 -21.41
N GLY A 99 -2.90 0.84 -21.88
CA GLY A 99 -2.54 0.51 -23.27
C GLY A 99 -1.04 0.37 -23.50
N MET A 100 -0.19 0.71 -22.52
CA MET A 100 1.27 0.54 -22.58
C MET A 100 1.72 -0.53 -21.57
N GLU A 101 1.29 -1.78 -21.76
CA GLU A 101 1.47 -2.84 -20.76
C GLU A 101 2.94 -3.08 -20.37
N ALA A 102 3.88 -3.00 -21.30
CA ALA A 102 5.32 -3.11 -20.99
C ALA A 102 5.80 -2.04 -19.99
N ILE A 103 5.30 -0.81 -20.11
CA ILE A 103 5.62 0.27 -19.15
C ILE A 103 4.94 0.01 -17.82
N ARG A 104 3.68 -0.43 -17.82
CA ARG A 104 2.94 -0.72 -16.59
C ARG A 104 3.60 -1.82 -15.78
N GLU A 105 3.99 -2.90 -16.44
CA GLU A 105 4.72 -4.03 -15.83
C GLU A 105 6.08 -3.59 -15.27
N ALA A 106 6.82 -2.74 -16.01
CA ALA A 106 8.07 -2.17 -15.52
C ALA A 106 7.86 -1.30 -14.27
N ILE A 107 6.83 -0.44 -14.25
CA ILE A 107 6.44 0.38 -13.10
C ILE A 107 6.09 -0.53 -11.91
N HIS A 108 5.34 -1.61 -12.13
CA HIS A 108 4.96 -2.57 -11.08
C HIS A 108 6.18 -3.25 -10.48
N GLY A 109 7.09 -3.76 -11.30
CA GLY A 109 8.33 -4.40 -10.83
C GLY A 109 9.22 -3.45 -10.04
N ALA A 110 9.39 -2.21 -10.51
CA ALA A 110 10.16 -1.19 -9.80
C ALA A 110 9.53 -0.82 -8.46
N PHE A 111 8.22 -0.59 -8.43
CA PHE A 111 7.52 -0.25 -7.20
C PHE A 111 7.62 -1.39 -6.18
N LEU A 112 7.34 -2.63 -6.58
CA LEU A 112 7.39 -3.78 -5.68
C LEU A 112 8.79 -3.99 -5.11
N TYR A 113 9.84 -3.84 -5.93
CA TYR A 113 11.22 -3.97 -5.44
C TYR A 113 11.50 -3.06 -4.25
N HIS A 114 11.08 -1.79 -4.33
CA HIS A 114 11.26 -0.82 -3.24
C HIS A 114 10.27 -1.02 -2.09
N ALA A 115 8.99 -1.27 -2.38
CA ALA A 115 7.96 -1.42 -1.36
C ALA A 115 8.18 -2.68 -0.49
N ILE A 116 8.59 -3.81 -1.10
CA ILE A 116 8.90 -5.04 -0.38
C ILE A 116 10.13 -4.85 0.51
N LYS A 117 11.16 -4.14 0.03
CA LYS A 117 12.34 -3.81 0.82
C LYS A 117 12.00 -3.03 2.10
N ASP A 118 10.99 -2.17 2.03
CA ASP A 118 10.50 -1.36 3.15
C ASP A 118 9.37 -2.06 3.95
N GLY A 119 9.06 -3.33 3.63
CA GLY A 119 8.23 -4.20 4.46
C GLY A 119 6.80 -4.42 3.97
N MET A 120 6.49 -4.14 2.70
CA MET A 120 5.22 -4.57 2.09
C MET A 120 5.14 -6.11 2.04
N ASP A 121 4.12 -6.69 2.68
CA ASP A 121 4.02 -8.15 2.85
C ASP A 121 3.22 -8.83 1.74
N MET A 122 2.28 -8.11 1.12
CA MET A 122 1.35 -8.65 0.13
C MET A 122 0.88 -7.54 -0.83
N GLY A 123 0.27 -7.91 -1.95
CA GLY A 123 -0.30 -6.96 -2.89
C GLY A 123 -1.39 -7.60 -3.76
N ILE A 124 -2.35 -6.80 -4.19
CA ILE A 124 -3.34 -7.20 -5.19
C ILE A 124 -2.72 -6.93 -6.55
N VAL A 125 -2.35 -8.01 -7.25
CA VAL A 125 -1.52 -7.98 -8.46
C VAL A 125 -2.08 -8.87 -9.56
N ASN A 126 -1.68 -8.61 -10.81
CA ASN A 126 -1.80 -9.61 -11.87
C ASN A 126 -0.61 -10.58 -11.76
N ALA A 127 -0.82 -11.75 -11.16
CA ALA A 127 0.24 -12.71 -10.88
C ALA A 127 0.94 -13.27 -12.14
N GLY A 128 0.31 -13.22 -13.32
CA GLY A 128 0.92 -13.65 -14.57
C GLY A 128 1.88 -12.63 -15.19
N ASN A 129 1.83 -11.37 -14.74
CA ASN A 129 2.45 -10.23 -15.39
C ASN A 129 3.25 -9.39 -14.39
N LEU A 130 4.21 -10.02 -13.71
CA LEU A 130 5.15 -9.37 -12.80
C LEU A 130 6.57 -9.66 -13.26
N PRO A 131 7.24 -8.71 -13.95
CA PRO A 131 8.62 -8.91 -14.40
C PRO A 131 9.58 -8.94 -13.22
N VAL A 132 10.68 -9.68 -13.37
CA VAL A 132 11.81 -9.64 -12.42
C VAL A 132 12.49 -8.28 -12.58
N TYR A 133 12.71 -7.57 -11.46
CA TYR A 133 13.23 -6.20 -11.48
C TYR A 133 14.57 -6.05 -12.23
N ASP A 134 15.45 -7.05 -12.12
CA ASP A 134 16.76 -7.03 -12.78
C ASP A 134 16.70 -7.20 -14.30
N ASP A 135 15.60 -7.75 -14.82
CA ASP A 135 15.38 -7.98 -16.26
C ASP A 135 14.71 -6.78 -16.95
N ILE A 136 14.30 -5.75 -16.19
CA ILE A 136 13.74 -4.52 -16.74
C ILE A 136 14.87 -3.70 -17.37
N ASN A 137 14.71 -3.35 -18.65
CA ASN A 137 15.68 -2.52 -19.37
C ASN A 137 15.73 -1.11 -18.74
N LYS A 138 16.92 -0.68 -18.28
CA LYS A 138 17.14 0.54 -17.49
C LYS A 138 17.64 1.69 -18.35
#